data_AF-A0A917C3Z2-F1
#
_entry.id   AF-A0A917C3Z2-F1
#
_cell.length_a   1.000
_cell.length_b   1.000
_cell.length_c   1.000
_cell.angle_alpha   90.00
_cell.angle_beta   90.00
_cell.angle_gamma   90.00
#
_symmetry.space_group_name_H-M   'P 1'
#
loop_
_entity.id
_entity.type
_entity.pdbx_description
1 polymer ?
#
loop_
_entity_poly.entity_id
_entity_poly.type
_entity_poly.pdbx_seq_one_letter_code
_entity_poly.pdbx_strand_id
1 'polypeptide(L)'
;MSSLFPGFSNLFSVGNTISQSSNTDPNDVLNTKNALAQIGDYQVPDYGITDIPDMGMINGLKRFQQKNGLKVDGIMKPGGPTESKIGETLANQGISTVNPLATKVSNPKPKPTKIDALTGLREVKMPKLKKPTNAVWEQAANQQKPETSPWFKTTKRQAVSNEAHAENTRTMDGMLNYSNNGFLPTLYADAVKNGGDQAIAEYANFLNQLSDRKKERVYGFEQEVMNKLPDNQKQALLALTEGGQETGGDTESEQEPSQQSNEDYQDSKECINLKSKYDSAHKEVKKYKKAYYDKRDDMTRLGEEADKAEQEIRDIVYDVAKDLTLISFFELITSGSVEQAMNWLKKRIKRPLDWITIAQDAWIIYNNMKKIEELETESKDDYDEWQKWVEARDAIQDKAAEEPYSCKIYGWYEGD
;
A
#
# COMPACT_ATOMS: atom_id res chain seq x y z
N MET A 1 -33.83 7.46 33.77
CA MET A 1 -32.58 7.48 34.55
C MET A 1 -31.73 8.61 33.99
N SER A 2 -31.69 9.74 34.68
CA SER A 2 -30.90 10.92 34.28
C SER A 2 -29.41 10.65 34.55
N SER A 3 -28.53 11.02 33.62
CA SER A 3 -27.09 10.75 33.71
C SER A 3 -26.47 11.45 34.91
N LEU A 4 -25.74 10.69 35.74
CA LEU A 4 -25.14 11.15 36.99
C LEU A 4 -23.84 11.96 36.81
N PHE A 5 -23.42 12.26 35.57
CA PHE A 5 -22.20 13.02 35.30
C PHE A 5 -22.32 13.89 34.03
N PRO A 6 -22.73 15.16 34.13
CA PRO A 6 -22.92 16.05 32.98
C PRO A 6 -21.63 16.51 32.27
N GLY A 7 -20.47 15.91 32.55
CA GLY A 7 -19.15 16.32 32.03
C GLY A 7 -18.48 15.38 31.03
N PHE A 8 -19.02 14.18 30.77
CA PHE A 8 -18.34 13.17 29.92
C PHE A 8 -18.74 13.21 28.44
N SER A 9 -19.74 14.00 28.07
CA SER A 9 -20.32 13.97 26.72
C SER A 9 -19.42 14.50 25.60
N ASN A 10 -18.23 15.03 25.91
CA ASN A 10 -17.33 15.67 24.94
C ASN A 10 -16.01 14.93 24.71
N LEU A 11 -15.90 13.65 25.10
CA LEU A 11 -14.66 12.89 24.88
C LEU A 11 -14.44 12.50 23.40
N PHE A 12 -15.50 12.41 22.61
CA PHE A 12 -15.40 12.08 21.21
C PHE A 12 -16.57 12.73 20.47
N SER A 13 -16.27 13.50 19.44
CA SER A 13 -17.28 14.14 18.61
C SER A 13 -16.80 14.19 17.16
N VAL A 14 -17.73 14.02 16.22
CA VAL A 14 -17.47 14.29 14.81
C VAL A 14 -18.29 15.49 14.34
N GLY A 15 -17.70 16.33 13.50
CA GLY A 15 -18.37 17.50 12.93
C GLY A 15 -19.33 17.14 11.80
N ASN A 16 -19.00 16.12 11.02
CA ASN A 16 -19.75 15.67 9.86
C ASN A 16 -20.13 14.18 9.94
N THR A 17 -21.08 13.77 9.10
CA THR A 17 -21.47 12.35 9.00
C THR A 17 -20.34 11.55 8.36
N ILE A 18 -19.90 10.49 9.03
CA ILE A 18 -18.98 9.50 8.51
C ILE A 18 -19.76 8.34 7.91
N SER A 19 -19.53 8.08 6.63
CA SER A 19 -20.10 6.95 5.89
C SER A 19 -19.22 6.64 4.67
N GLN A 20 -19.49 5.52 4.00
CA GLN A 20 -18.76 5.12 2.79
C GLN A 20 -18.95 6.10 1.62
N SER A 21 -20.03 6.89 1.61
CA SER A 21 -20.41 7.76 0.49
C SER A 21 -20.45 9.25 0.84
N SER A 22 -20.04 9.65 2.04
CA SER A 22 -20.06 11.05 2.46
C SER A 22 -18.69 11.70 2.26
N ASN A 23 -18.71 12.97 1.84
CA ASN A 23 -17.53 13.82 1.92
C ASN A 23 -17.27 14.12 3.40
N THR A 24 -16.31 13.42 3.99
CA THR A 24 -16.04 13.44 5.43
C THR A 24 -14.86 14.36 5.72
N ASP A 25 -14.91 15.14 6.80
CA ASP A 25 -13.79 15.98 7.22
C ASP A 25 -12.57 15.11 7.58
N PRO A 26 -11.37 15.40 7.06
CA PRO A 26 -10.16 14.63 7.37
C PRO A 26 -9.89 14.47 8.88
N ASN A 27 -10.22 15.47 9.71
CA ASN A 27 -10.05 15.37 11.16
C ASN A 27 -11.05 14.39 11.80
N ASP A 28 -12.29 14.36 11.32
CA ASP A 28 -13.30 13.41 11.78
C ASP A 28 -12.88 11.97 11.45
N VAL A 29 -12.26 11.76 10.29
CA VAL A 29 -11.69 10.46 9.89
C VAL A 29 -10.58 10.03 10.84
N LEU A 30 -9.59 10.91 11.08
CA LEU A 30 -8.48 10.61 11.99
C LEU A 30 -8.98 10.31 13.40
N ASN A 31 -9.88 11.15 13.94
CA ASN A 31 -10.46 10.96 15.26
C ASN A 31 -11.18 9.61 15.35
N THR A 32 -11.95 9.25 14.34
CA THR A 32 -12.71 8.00 14.30
C THR A 32 -11.81 6.78 14.19
N LYS A 33 -10.80 6.80 13.32
CA LYS A 33 -9.83 5.70 13.21
C LYS A 33 -9.06 5.51 14.52
N ASN A 34 -8.61 6.60 15.15
CA ASN A 34 -7.95 6.55 16.45
C ASN A 34 -8.85 5.97 17.54
N ALA A 35 -10.09 6.45 17.64
CA ALA A 35 -11.07 5.94 18.60
C ALA A 35 -11.35 4.45 18.40
N LEU A 36 -11.58 4.03 17.15
CA LEU A 36 -11.81 2.62 16.80
C LEU A 36 -10.56 1.75 17.06
N ALA A 37 -9.36 2.27 16.82
CA ALA A 37 -8.11 1.56 17.12
C ALA A 37 -7.95 1.34 18.63
N GLN A 38 -8.20 2.38 19.43
CA GLN A 38 -8.10 2.33 20.89
C GLN A 38 -9.07 1.32 21.52
N ILE A 39 -10.29 1.20 20.98
CA ILE A 39 -11.27 0.21 21.44
C ILE A 39 -11.10 -1.18 20.82
N GLY A 40 -10.12 -1.35 19.92
CA GLY A 40 -9.76 -2.61 19.27
C GLY A 40 -10.66 -3.01 18.09
N ASP A 41 -11.48 -2.10 17.59
CA ASP A 41 -12.39 -2.35 16.46
C ASP A 41 -11.82 -1.87 15.11
N TYR A 42 -10.63 -1.27 15.06
CA TYR A 42 -9.91 -0.94 13.82
C TYR A 42 -8.46 -1.44 13.88
N GLN A 43 -8.04 -2.18 12.85
CA GLN A 43 -6.67 -2.65 12.70
C GLN A 43 -5.87 -1.59 11.95
N VAL A 44 -4.88 -0.99 12.62
CA VAL A 44 -4.00 0.01 12.01
C VAL A 44 -3.14 -0.67 10.95
N PRO A 45 -3.16 -0.20 9.69
CA PRO A 45 -2.28 -0.70 8.64
C PRO A 45 -0.80 -0.43 8.93
N ASP A 46 0.10 -1.15 8.27
CA ASP A 46 1.55 -1.01 8.47
C ASP A 46 2.08 0.40 8.14
N TYR A 47 1.38 1.12 7.25
CA TYR A 47 1.69 2.52 6.90
C TYR A 47 1.07 3.56 7.87
N GLY A 48 0.38 3.13 8.92
CA GLY A 48 -0.22 4.00 9.93
C GLY A 48 -1.66 4.46 9.65
N ILE A 49 -2.14 5.41 10.46
CA ILE A 49 -3.48 5.99 10.34
C ILE A 49 -3.41 7.22 9.44
N THR A 50 -4.14 7.19 8.32
CA THR A 50 -4.30 8.32 7.40
C THR A 50 -5.66 9.01 7.57
N ASP A 51 -5.76 10.24 7.07
CA ASP A 51 -6.95 11.09 7.11
C ASP A 51 -7.99 10.80 6.01
N ILE A 52 -7.69 9.85 5.13
CA ILE A 52 -8.59 9.38 4.07
C ILE A 52 -9.47 8.23 4.61
N PRO A 53 -10.81 8.29 4.48
CA PRO A 53 -11.68 7.17 4.85
C PRO A 53 -11.28 5.89 4.12
N ASP A 54 -11.18 4.79 4.85
CA ASP A 54 -10.92 3.47 4.25
C ASP A 54 -11.97 2.43 4.67
N MET A 55 -11.98 1.30 3.96
CA MET A 55 -12.89 0.20 4.26
C MET A 55 -12.63 -0.42 5.63
N GLY A 56 -11.39 -0.37 6.13
CA GLY A 56 -11.04 -0.83 7.47
C GLY A 56 -11.82 -0.07 8.53
N MET A 57 -11.89 1.26 8.41
CA MET A 57 -12.61 2.17 9.30
C MET A 57 -14.12 1.89 9.27
N ILE A 58 -14.72 1.79 8.07
CA ILE A 58 -16.16 1.52 7.92
C ILE A 58 -16.53 0.13 8.49
N ASN A 59 -15.69 -0.88 8.26
CA ASN A 59 -15.87 -2.20 8.84
C ASN A 59 -15.70 -2.18 10.37
N GLY A 60 -14.80 -1.33 10.88
CA GLY A 60 -14.65 -1.09 12.32
C GLY A 60 -15.88 -0.48 12.96
N LEU A 61 -16.49 0.53 12.33
CA LEU A 61 -17.78 1.08 12.76
C LEU A 61 -18.87 0.00 12.82
N LYS A 62 -18.98 -0.84 11.78
CA LYS A 62 -19.98 -1.92 11.74
C LYS A 62 -19.76 -2.94 12.87
N ARG A 63 -18.51 -3.37 13.10
CA ARG A 63 -18.17 -4.27 14.22
C ARG A 63 -18.52 -3.65 15.57
N PHE A 64 -18.15 -2.39 15.77
CA PHE A 64 -18.46 -1.65 17.00
C PHE A 64 -19.97 -1.53 17.22
N GLN A 65 -20.73 -1.16 16.18
CA GLN A 65 -22.17 -1.07 16.22
C GLN A 65 -22.80 -2.41 16.60
N GLN A 66 -22.39 -3.50 15.96
CA GLN A 66 -22.88 -4.85 16.24
C GLN A 66 -22.60 -5.26 17.69
N LYS A 67 -21.37 -5.05 18.16
CA LYS A 67 -20.92 -5.36 19.53
C LYS A 67 -21.71 -4.62 20.60
N ASN A 68 -22.20 -3.42 20.28
CA ASN A 68 -22.93 -2.56 21.21
C ASN A 68 -24.46 -2.56 20.98
N GLY A 69 -24.99 -3.46 20.15
CA GLY A 69 -26.42 -3.55 19.89
C GLY A 69 -27.01 -2.33 19.17
N LEU A 70 -26.18 -1.60 18.41
CA LEU A 70 -26.59 -0.50 17.55
C LEU A 70 -26.99 -1.01 16.16
N LYS A 71 -27.63 -0.15 15.36
CA LYS A 71 -27.90 -0.43 13.95
C LYS A 71 -26.57 -0.57 13.19
N VAL A 72 -26.37 -1.70 12.51
CA VAL A 72 -25.12 -2.04 11.80
C VAL A 72 -25.14 -1.49 10.38
N ASP A 73 -25.07 -0.17 10.23
CA ASP A 73 -25.07 0.51 8.94
C ASP A 73 -23.70 1.08 8.55
N GLY A 74 -22.72 1.09 9.46
CA GLY A 74 -21.42 1.70 9.24
C GLY A 74 -21.48 3.22 9.12
N ILE A 75 -22.56 3.84 9.62
CA ILE A 75 -22.77 5.27 9.58
C ILE A 75 -22.63 5.85 11.00
N MET A 76 -21.89 6.93 11.11
CA MET A 76 -21.78 7.71 12.34
C MET A 76 -22.16 9.15 12.05
N LYS A 77 -23.21 9.63 12.71
CA LYS A 77 -23.70 11.00 12.57
C LYS A 77 -23.25 11.84 13.78
N PRO A 78 -23.01 13.15 13.60
CA PRO A 78 -22.79 14.09 14.69
C PRO A 78 -23.87 13.98 15.77
N GLY A 79 -23.46 13.76 17.03
CA GLY A 79 -24.36 13.56 18.17
C GLY A 79 -25.26 12.32 18.08
N GLY A 80 -24.96 11.40 17.16
CA GLY A 80 -25.74 10.19 16.93
C GLY A 80 -25.40 9.06 17.91
N PRO A 81 -26.21 7.98 17.94
CA PRO A 81 -26.00 6.86 18.86
C PRO A 81 -24.62 6.20 18.75
N THR A 82 -24.08 6.07 17.53
CA THR A 82 -22.74 5.50 17.29
C THR A 82 -21.65 6.35 17.95
N GLU A 83 -21.65 7.66 17.71
CA GLU A 83 -20.66 8.60 18.26
C GLU A 83 -20.74 8.61 19.79
N SER A 84 -21.94 8.78 20.35
CA SER A 84 -22.13 8.80 21.80
C SER A 84 -21.65 7.51 22.45
N LYS A 85 -21.89 6.35 21.82
CA LYS A 85 -21.47 5.07 22.37
C LYS A 85 -19.95 4.86 22.29
N ILE A 86 -19.29 5.35 21.23
CA ILE A 86 -17.81 5.36 21.16
C ILE A 86 -17.25 6.21 22.29
N GLY A 87 -17.78 7.43 22.49
CA GLY A 87 -17.36 8.31 23.58
C GLY A 87 -17.53 7.67 24.97
N GLU A 88 -18.68 7.02 25.21
CA GLU A 88 -18.92 6.26 26.45
C GLU A 88 -17.93 5.11 26.63
N THR A 89 -17.62 4.37 25.56
CA THR A 89 -16.70 3.24 25.60
C THR A 89 -15.28 3.70 25.94
N LEU A 90 -14.82 4.79 25.33
CA LEU A 90 -13.52 5.40 25.63
C LEU A 90 -13.46 5.90 27.09
N ALA A 91 -14.51 6.57 27.55
CA ALA A 91 -14.62 7.02 28.94
C ALA A 91 -14.52 5.85 29.93
N ASN A 92 -15.24 4.76 29.67
CA ASN A 92 -15.25 3.56 30.51
C ASN A 92 -13.90 2.83 30.52
N GLN A 93 -13.09 2.98 29.47
CA GLN A 93 -11.72 2.47 29.42
C GLN A 93 -10.69 3.39 30.11
N GLY A 94 -11.12 4.53 30.66
CA GLY A 94 -10.23 5.52 31.27
C GLY A 94 -9.39 6.28 30.24
N ILE A 95 -9.77 6.23 28.96
CA ILE A 95 -9.09 6.92 27.87
C ILE A 95 -9.66 8.34 27.80
N SER A 96 -9.04 9.23 28.57
CA SER A 96 -9.30 10.68 28.50
C SER A 96 -8.53 11.28 27.31
N THR A 97 -9.10 12.28 26.64
CA THR A 97 -8.68 12.94 25.37
C THR A 97 -7.34 13.69 25.39
N VAL A 98 -6.33 13.16 26.07
CA VAL A 98 -4.96 13.67 25.93
C VAL A 98 -4.40 13.12 24.62
N ASN A 99 -4.47 13.97 23.58
CA ASN A 99 -3.83 13.87 22.26
C ASN A 99 -3.14 12.50 21.97
N PRO A 100 -3.70 11.62 21.13
CA PRO A 100 -3.18 10.26 20.91
C PRO A 100 -1.79 10.21 20.27
N LEU A 101 -1.21 11.34 19.87
CA LEU A 101 0.20 11.47 19.45
C LEU A 101 1.18 11.67 20.61
N ALA A 102 0.70 11.88 21.85
CA ALA A 102 1.54 12.24 23.00
C ALA A 102 1.71 11.14 24.07
N THR A 103 1.02 9.99 23.97
CA THR A 103 1.07 8.97 25.03
C THR A 103 2.04 7.83 24.70
N LYS A 104 3.29 7.99 25.17
CA LYS A 104 4.18 6.85 25.45
C LYS A 104 3.49 5.92 26.45
N VAL A 105 3.34 4.65 26.07
CA VAL A 105 2.86 3.56 26.94
C VAL A 105 3.68 3.54 28.23
N SER A 106 3.12 4.03 29.34
CA SER A 106 3.77 3.97 30.65
C SER A 106 3.50 2.61 31.29
N ASN A 107 4.51 1.76 31.32
CA ASN A 107 4.49 0.51 32.09
C ASN A 107 4.49 0.80 33.62
N PRO A 108 3.87 -0.06 34.44
CA PRO A 108 3.79 0.13 35.88
C PRO A 108 5.18 0.19 36.54
N LYS A 109 5.34 1.20 37.41
CA LYS A 109 6.58 1.56 38.13
C LYS A 109 7.15 0.35 38.90
N PRO A 110 8.32 -0.20 38.55
CA PRO A 110 8.97 -1.21 39.36
C PRO A 110 9.54 -0.58 40.65
N LYS A 111 9.47 -1.35 41.75
CA LYS A 111 10.07 -1.01 43.05
C LYS A 111 11.57 -0.63 42.89
N PRO A 112 12.11 0.25 43.75
CA PRO A 112 13.46 0.78 43.58
C PRO A 112 14.51 -0.33 43.71
N THR A 113 15.14 -0.68 42.60
CA THR A 113 16.31 -1.56 42.58
C THR A 113 17.58 -0.70 42.62
N LYS A 114 18.55 -1.14 43.44
CA LYS A 114 19.83 -0.47 43.69
C LYS A 114 20.57 -0.18 42.38
N ILE A 115 21.03 1.06 42.23
CA ILE A 115 21.86 1.54 41.11
C ILE A 115 23.32 1.40 41.51
N ASP A 116 24.17 0.89 40.61
CA ASP A 116 25.62 0.85 40.81
C ASP A 116 26.20 2.27 40.77
N ALA A 117 26.94 2.66 41.82
CA ALA A 117 27.37 4.03 42.05
C ALA A 117 28.51 4.51 41.13
N LEU A 118 29.20 3.61 40.41
CA LEU A 118 30.33 4.00 39.56
C LEU A 118 29.97 4.15 38.08
N THR A 119 28.90 3.52 37.62
CA THR A 119 28.59 3.45 36.18
C THR A 119 27.26 4.07 35.79
N GLY A 120 26.33 4.27 36.75
CA GLY A 120 25.00 4.82 36.47
C GLY A 120 24.13 3.92 35.57
N LEU A 121 24.60 2.73 35.20
CA LEU A 121 23.92 1.79 34.32
C LEU A 121 23.27 0.66 35.13
N ARG A 122 22.05 0.28 34.73
CA ARG A 122 21.35 -0.88 35.30
C ARG A 122 21.91 -2.17 34.71
N GLU A 123 22.36 -3.08 35.56
CA GLU A 123 22.67 -4.45 35.14
C GLU A 123 21.36 -5.24 35.00
N VAL A 124 20.83 -5.34 33.78
CA VAL A 124 19.62 -6.11 33.48
C VAL A 124 20.02 -7.49 32.99
N LYS A 125 19.95 -8.50 33.86
CA LYS A 125 20.10 -9.91 33.46
C LYS A 125 18.79 -10.38 32.82
N MET A 126 18.66 -10.23 31.50
CA MET A 126 17.47 -10.68 30.77
C MET A 126 17.33 -12.21 30.81
N PRO A 127 16.16 -12.76 31.14
CA PRO A 127 15.87 -14.17 30.91
C PRO A 127 15.85 -14.41 29.40
N LYS A 128 16.54 -15.47 28.96
CA LYS A 128 16.56 -15.90 27.55
C LYS A 128 15.16 -16.35 27.14
N LEU A 129 14.34 -15.43 26.63
CA LEU A 129 13.12 -15.78 25.90
C LEU A 129 13.53 -16.52 24.63
N LYS A 130 13.12 -17.79 24.52
CA LYS A 130 13.20 -18.53 23.25
C LYS A 130 12.26 -17.83 22.28
N LYS A 131 12.82 -17.18 21.26
CA LYS A 131 12.05 -16.64 20.13
C LYS A 131 11.24 -17.80 19.52
N PRO A 132 9.94 -17.64 19.25
CA PRO A 132 9.24 -18.59 18.39
C PRO A 132 10.01 -18.66 17.07
N THR A 133 10.40 -19.86 16.68
CA THR A 133 11.15 -20.10 15.45
C THR A 133 10.25 -19.80 14.25
N ASN A 134 10.85 -19.36 13.14
CA ASN A 134 10.13 -19.15 11.87
C ASN A 134 9.24 -20.35 11.50
N ALA A 135 9.65 -21.56 11.89
CA ALA A 135 8.88 -22.79 11.73
C ALA A 135 7.46 -22.73 12.31
N VAL A 136 7.20 -22.01 13.41
CA VAL A 136 5.86 -21.93 14.02
C VAL A 136 4.93 -21.03 13.20
N TRP A 137 5.46 -19.94 12.63
CA TRP A 137 4.72 -19.05 11.74
C TRP A 137 4.51 -19.66 10.35
N GLU A 138 5.50 -20.42 9.87
CA GLU A 138 5.47 -21.14 8.60
C GLU A 138 4.48 -22.32 8.66
N GLN A 139 4.33 -22.96 9.84
CA GLN A 139 3.36 -24.03 10.06
C GLN A 139 1.90 -23.53 10.13
N ALA A 140 1.66 -22.31 10.64
CA ALA A 140 0.32 -21.70 10.64
C ALA A 140 -0.11 -21.21 9.25
N ALA A 141 0.82 -20.66 8.45
CA ALA A 141 0.56 -20.26 7.06
C ALA A 141 0.36 -21.46 6.11
N ASN A 142 1.00 -22.59 6.39
CA ASN A 142 0.85 -23.81 5.60
C ASN A 142 -0.44 -24.60 5.90
N GLN A 143 -1.12 -24.34 7.03
CA GLN A 143 -2.37 -25.05 7.40
C GLN A 143 -3.62 -24.57 6.65
N GLN A 144 -3.55 -23.47 5.89
CA GLN A 144 -4.70 -22.93 5.12
C GLN A 144 -4.57 -23.11 3.60
N LYS A 145 -3.51 -23.76 3.13
CA LYS A 145 -3.25 -23.90 1.69
C LYS A 145 -3.69 -25.29 1.23
N PRO A 146 -4.73 -25.44 0.41
CA PRO A 146 -4.95 -26.72 -0.25
C PRO A 146 -3.71 -27.04 -1.09
N GLU A 147 -3.17 -28.26 -0.94
CA GLU A 147 -1.99 -28.75 -1.67
C GLU A 147 -2.25 -28.90 -3.18
N THR A 148 -3.49 -28.72 -3.62
CA THR A 148 -3.88 -28.76 -5.02
C THR A 148 -3.53 -27.44 -5.71
N SER A 149 -2.89 -27.54 -6.89
CA SER A 149 -2.63 -26.37 -7.75
C SER A 149 -3.94 -25.60 -7.96
N PRO A 150 -3.93 -24.25 -7.93
CA PRO A 150 -5.15 -23.47 -8.12
C PRO A 150 -5.81 -23.87 -9.44
N TRP A 151 -7.15 -23.95 -9.45
CA TRP A 151 -7.85 -24.49 -10.61
C TRP A 151 -7.62 -23.72 -11.90
N PHE A 152 -7.43 -22.41 -11.79
CA PHE A 152 -7.09 -21.54 -12.90
C PHE A 152 -5.63 -21.71 -13.38
N LYS A 153 -4.89 -22.72 -12.92
CA LYS A 153 -3.55 -23.09 -13.41
C LYS A 153 -3.52 -24.46 -14.11
N THR A 154 -4.65 -25.14 -14.29
CA THR A 154 -4.68 -26.43 -14.98
C THR A 154 -4.35 -26.27 -16.48
N THR A 155 -3.70 -27.29 -17.05
CA THR A 155 -3.08 -27.30 -18.38
C THR A 155 -4.09 -27.45 -19.53
N LYS A 156 -5.30 -27.94 -19.25
CA LYS A 156 -6.37 -28.16 -20.24
C LYS A 156 -7.38 -27.01 -20.20
N ARG A 157 -7.01 -25.83 -20.68
CA ARG A 157 -7.94 -24.70 -20.83
C ARG A 157 -8.12 -24.35 -22.29
N GLN A 158 -9.34 -23.97 -22.63
CA GLN A 158 -9.59 -23.30 -23.89
C GLN A 158 -8.70 -22.06 -23.98
N ALA A 159 -7.97 -21.93 -25.08
CA ALA A 159 -7.16 -20.74 -25.33
C ALA A 159 -8.09 -19.53 -25.38
N VAL A 160 -7.76 -18.49 -24.61
CA VAL A 160 -8.41 -17.18 -24.75
C VAL A 160 -7.80 -16.46 -25.95
N SER A 161 -8.58 -15.60 -26.60
CA SER A 161 -8.06 -14.77 -27.68
C SER A 161 -7.02 -13.78 -27.13
N ASN A 162 -6.12 -13.31 -28.00
CA ASN A 162 -5.17 -12.26 -27.63
C ASN A 162 -5.88 -10.99 -27.15
N GLU A 163 -7.05 -10.67 -27.71
CA GLU A 163 -7.86 -9.53 -27.30
C GLU A 163 -8.38 -9.70 -25.86
N ALA A 164 -8.97 -10.85 -25.53
CA ALA A 164 -9.45 -11.12 -24.18
C ALA A 164 -8.30 -11.13 -23.15
N HIS A 165 -7.13 -11.62 -23.55
CA HIS A 165 -5.93 -11.55 -22.71
C HIS A 165 -5.49 -10.10 -22.44
N ALA A 166 -5.50 -9.24 -23.47
CA ALA A 166 -5.18 -7.82 -23.35
C ALA A 166 -6.23 -7.06 -22.53
N GLU A 167 -7.52 -7.33 -22.73
CA GLU A 167 -8.62 -6.75 -21.97
C GLU A 167 -8.50 -7.09 -20.47
N ASN A 168 -8.19 -8.36 -20.15
CA ASN A 168 -7.90 -8.79 -18.79
C ASN A 168 -6.71 -8.02 -18.19
N THR A 169 -5.66 -7.78 -18.98
CA THR A 169 -4.48 -7.01 -18.56
C THR A 169 -4.87 -5.58 -18.19
N ARG A 170 -5.60 -4.89 -19.07
CA ARG A 170 -6.08 -3.51 -18.84
C ARG A 170 -7.00 -3.41 -17.62
N THR A 171 -7.92 -4.35 -17.50
CA THR A 171 -8.84 -4.46 -16.37
C THR A 171 -8.08 -4.61 -15.05
N MET A 172 -7.05 -5.45 -15.05
CA MET A 172 -6.19 -5.68 -13.91
C MET A 172 -5.33 -4.44 -13.58
N ASP A 173 -4.78 -3.74 -14.57
CA ASP A 173 -4.04 -2.48 -14.35
C ASP A 173 -4.91 -1.45 -13.64
N GLY A 174 -6.15 -1.28 -14.10
CA GLY A 174 -7.15 -0.45 -13.42
C GLY A 174 -7.37 -0.91 -11.98
N MET A 175 -7.63 -2.21 -11.76
CA MET A 175 -7.89 -2.78 -10.44
C MET A 175 -6.73 -2.60 -9.46
N LEU A 176 -5.48 -2.74 -9.92
CA LEU A 176 -4.30 -2.71 -9.07
C LEU A 176 -3.94 -1.31 -8.58
N ASN A 177 -4.47 -0.27 -9.23
CA ASN A 177 -4.37 1.10 -8.75
C ASN A 177 -5.31 1.40 -7.56
N TYR A 178 -6.22 0.47 -7.23
CA TYR A 178 -7.14 0.60 -6.09
C TYR A 178 -6.86 -0.45 -5.02
N SER A 179 -7.10 -0.08 -3.76
CA SER A 179 -6.94 -0.97 -2.60
C SER A 179 -8.01 -2.05 -2.50
N ASN A 180 -9.11 -1.92 -3.24
CA ASN A 180 -10.22 -2.88 -3.27
C ASN A 180 -10.43 -3.43 -4.69
N ASN A 181 -11.25 -4.48 -4.82
CA ASN A 181 -11.57 -5.14 -6.09
C ASN A 181 -12.66 -4.40 -6.89
N GLY A 182 -13.23 -3.31 -6.33
CA GLY A 182 -14.32 -2.55 -6.94
C GLY A 182 -15.54 -3.41 -7.29
N PHE A 183 -16.11 -3.15 -8.47
CA PHE A 183 -17.24 -3.91 -9.01
C PHE A 183 -16.82 -5.15 -9.83
N LEU A 184 -15.52 -5.35 -10.07
CA LEU A 184 -15.01 -6.40 -10.95
C LEU A 184 -15.47 -7.80 -10.54
N PRO A 185 -15.48 -8.20 -9.25
CA PRO A 185 -15.98 -9.51 -8.89
C PRO A 185 -17.44 -9.76 -9.29
N THR A 186 -18.26 -8.70 -9.31
CA THR A 186 -19.64 -8.80 -9.77
C THR A 186 -19.69 -8.97 -11.29
N LEU A 187 -18.89 -8.22 -12.04
CA LEU A 187 -18.81 -8.34 -13.49
C LEU A 187 -18.33 -9.73 -13.94
N TYR A 188 -17.30 -10.28 -13.30
CA TYR A 188 -16.84 -11.64 -13.60
C TYR A 188 -17.86 -12.70 -13.20
N ALA A 189 -18.56 -12.53 -12.06
CA ALA A 189 -19.63 -13.45 -11.69
C ALA A 189 -20.77 -13.43 -12.72
N ASP A 190 -21.17 -12.25 -13.21
CA ASP A 190 -22.19 -12.12 -14.25
C ASP A 190 -21.70 -12.67 -15.61
N ALA A 191 -20.42 -12.48 -15.95
CA ALA A 191 -19.83 -13.02 -17.17
C ALA A 191 -19.80 -14.56 -17.13
N VAL A 192 -19.29 -15.15 -16.04
CA VAL A 192 -19.31 -16.61 -15.83
C VAL A 192 -20.75 -17.12 -15.84
N LYS A 193 -21.69 -16.36 -15.28
CA LYS A 193 -23.08 -16.77 -15.21
C LYS A 193 -23.76 -16.89 -16.58
N ASN A 194 -23.40 -16.03 -17.51
CA ASN A 194 -24.10 -15.89 -18.79
C ASN A 194 -23.27 -16.35 -20.00
N GLY A 195 -21.95 -16.43 -19.88
CA GLY A 195 -21.02 -16.61 -21.01
C GLY A 195 -20.46 -18.02 -21.19
N GLY A 196 -20.84 -19.00 -20.34
CA GLY A 196 -20.43 -20.40 -20.49
C GLY A 196 -18.91 -20.61 -20.40
N ASP A 197 -18.40 -21.61 -21.13
CA ASP A 197 -17.00 -22.06 -21.05
C ASP A 197 -15.99 -20.97 -21.43
N GLN A 198 -16.32 -20.12 -22.40
CA GLN A 198 -15.45 -19.01 -22.81
C GLN A 198 -15.26 -18.02 -21.66
N ALA A 199 -16.34 -17.60 -20.99
CA ALA A 199 -16.23 -16.68 -19.85
C ALA A 199 -15.46 -17.29 -18.68
N ILE A 200 -15.57 -18.61 -18.47
CA ILE A 200 -14.77 -19.32 -17.48
C ILE A 200 -13.29 -19.32 -17.87
N ALA A 201 -12.96 -19.54 -19.14
CA ALA A 201 -11.58 -19.47 -19.63
C ALA A 201 -10.98 -18.07 -19.48
N GLU A 202 -11.74 -17.03 -19.79
CA GLU A 202 -11.35 -15.62 -19.60
C GLU A 202 -11.14 -15.29 -18.12
N TYR A 203 -12.05 -15.73 -17.24
CA TYR A 203 -11.91 -15.56 -15.80
C TYR A 203 -10.67 -16.30 -15.25
N ALA A 204 -10.42 -17.54 -15.69
CA ALA A 204 -9.23 -18.29 -15.32
C ALA A 204 -7.95 -17.62 -15.82
N ASN A 205 -7.99 -17.02 -17.02
CA ASN A 205 -6.87 -16.25 -17.56
C ASN A 205 -6.60 -15.01 -16.69
N PHE A 206 -7.65 -14.27 -16.30
CA PHE A 206 -7.54 -13.13 -15.40
C PHE A 206 -6.93 -13.53 -14.04
N LEU A 207 -7.41 -14.60 -13.40
CA LEU A 207 -6.83 -15.08 -12.13
C LEU A 207 -5.37 -15.51 -12.27
N ASN A 208 -4.99 -16.10 -13.40
CA ASN A 208 -3.60 -16.46 -13.65
C ASN A 208 -2.71 -15.20 -13.75
N GLN A 209 -3.13 -14.20 -14.53
CA GLN A 209 -2.41 -12.93 -14.63
C GLN A 209 -2.33 -12.21 -13.27
N LEU A 210 -3.42 -12.20 -12.51
CA LEU A 210 -3.45 -11.64 -11.16
C LEU A 210 -2.50 -12.38 -10.21
N SER A 211 -2.40 -13.71 -10.33
CA SER A 211 -1.46 -14.52 -9.56
C SER A 211 -0.01 -14.18 -9.84
N ASP A 212 0.31 -13.79 -11.08
CA ASP A 212 1.68 -13.47 -11.48
C ASP A 212 2.09 -12.07 -11.01
N ARG A 213 1.13 -11.14 -10.87
CA ARG A 213 1.40 -9.75 -10.46
C ARG A 213 1.19 -9.46 -8.96
N LYS A 214 0.13 -10.02 -8.36
CA LYS A 214 -0.31 -9.76 -6.98
C LYS A 214 -0.97 -11.01 -6.39
N LYS A 215 -0.15 -12.04 -6.14
CA LYS A 215 -0.58 -13.36 -5.66
C LYS A 215 -1.49 -13.31 -4.42
N GLU A 216 -1.24 -12.37 -3.52
CA GLU A 216 -2.02 -12.15 -2.29
C GLU A 216 -3.46 -11.71 -2.54
N ARG A 217 -3.77 -11.10 -3.69
CA ARG A 217 -5.13 -10.64 -4.03
C ARG A 217 -6.01 -11.73 -4.64
N VAL A 218 -5.39 -12.78 -5.19
CA VAL A 218 -6.09 -13.83 -5.95
C VAL A 218 -7.19 -14.47 -5.13
N TYR A 219 -6.87 -14.93 -3.92
CA TYR A 219 -7.82 -15.63 -3.07
C TYR A 219 -9.02 -14.74 -2.70
N GLY A 220 -8.77 -13.49 -2.29
CA GLY A 220 -9.84 -12.56 -1.95
C GLY A 220 -10.75 -12.27 -3.14
N PHE A 221 -10.17 -12.00 -4.31
CA PHE A 221 -10.91 -11.75 -5.55
C PHE A 221 -11.75 -12.97 -5.96
N GLU A 222 -11.13 -14.15 -5.94
CA GLU A 222 -11.79 -15.41 -6.26
C GLU A 222 -12.99 -15.70 -5.36
N GLN A 223 -12.82 -15.54 -4.04
CA GLN A 223 -13.91 -15.73 -3.08
C GLN A 223 -15.05 -14.73 -3.32
N GLU A 224 -14.74 -13.48 -3.65
CA GLU A 224 -15.77 -12.48 -3.96
C GLU A 224 -16.59 -12.82 -5.22
N VAL A 225 -15.96 -13.38 -6.26
CA VAL A 225 -16.66 -13.89 -7.44
C VAL A 225 -17.49 -15.13 -7.08
N MET A 226 -16.87 -16.12 -6.43
CA MET A 226 -17.53 -17.37 -6.06
C MET A 226 -18.77 -17.14 -5.19
N ASN A 227 -18.70 -16.21 -4.24
CA ASN A 227 -19.84 -15.86 -3.37
C ASN A 227 -21.03 -15.27 -4.13
N LYS A 228 -20.83 -14.76 -5.34
CA LYS A 228 -21.88 -14.19 -6.20
C LYS A 228 -22.44 -15.19 -7.20
N LEU A 229 -21.77 -16.32 -7.41
CA LEU A 229 -22.24 -17.36 -8.31
C LEU A 229 -23.33 -18.24 -7.64
N PRO A 230 -24.34 -18.68 -8.39
CA PRO A 230 -25.25 -19.73 -7.94
C PRO A 230 -24.50 -21.07 -7.78
N ASP A 231 -25.01 -21.94 -6.91
CA ASP A 231 -24.28 -23.16 -6.51
C ASP A 231 -23.99 -24.13 -7.67
N ASN A 232 -24.88 -24.20 -8.67
CA ASN A 232 -24.66 -25.01 -9.87
C ASN A 232 -23.45 -24.52 -10.69
N GLN A 233 -23.19 -23.20 -10.73
CA GLN A 233 -22.04 -22.64 -11.44
C GLN A 233 -20.76 -22.75 -10.64
N LYS A 234 -20.83 -22.64 -9.30
CA LYS A 234 -19.70 -23.01 -8.44
C LYS A 234 -19.28 -24.45 -8.69
N GLN A 235 -20.25 -25.37 -8.77
CA GLN A 235 -19.97 -26.78 -9.06
C GLN A 235 -19.39 -26.98 -10.46
N ALA A 236 -19.86 -26.26 -11.48
CA ALA A 236 -19.27 -26.32 -12.83
C ALA A 236 -17.80 -25.85 -12.84
N LEU A 237 -17.50 -24.73 -12.16
CA LEU A 237 -16.14 -24.25 -11.95
C LEU A 237 -15.26 -25.27 -11.21
N LEU A 238 -15.80 -25.90 -10.17
CA LEU A 238 -15.11 -26.94 -9.39
C LEU A 238 -14.89 -28.24 -10.19
N ALA A 239 -15.82 -28.61 -11.07
CA ALA A 239 -15.71 -29.79 -11.92
C ALA A 239 -14.59 -29.67 -12.97
N LEU A 240 -14.31 -28.44 -13.46
CA LEU A 240 -13.16 -28.19 -14.35
C LEU A 240 -11.81 -28.44 -13.65
N THR A 241 -11.80 -28.42 -12.31
CA THR A 241 -10.59 -28.61 -11.50
C THR A 241 -10.27 -30.09 -11.28
N GLU A 242 -11.31 -30.93 -11.27
CA GLU A 242 -11.20 -32.37 -11.04
C GLU A 242 -10.84 -33.16 -12.30
N GLY A 243 -10.58 -32.46 -13.41
CA GLY A 243 -10.09 -33.07 -14.65
C GLY A 243 -11.15 -33.90 -15.35
N GLY A 244 -12.28 -33.28 -15.67
CA GLY A 244 -13.37 -33.88 -16.45
C GLY A 244 -12.84 -34.77 -17.57
N GLN A 245 -13.08 -36.08 -17.44
CA GLN A 245 -12.87 -37.04 -18.51
C GLN A 245 -13.77 -36.62 -19.68
N GLU A 246 -13.18 -36.11 -20.75
CA GLU A 246 -13.85 -35.96 -22.03
C GLU A 246 -14.43 -37.33 -22.42
N THR A 247 -15.76 -37.41 -22.49
CA THR A 247 -16.44 -38.50 -23.18
C THR A 247 -16.20 -38.30 -24.67
N GLY A 248 -15.20 -38.99 -25.21
CA GLY A 248 -14.72 -38.85 -26.58
C GLY A 248 -15.82 -39.01 -27.63
N GLY A 249 -15.86 -38.06 -28.55
CA GLY A 249 -16.58 -38.11 -29.81
C GLY A 249 -15.65 -37.61 -30.91
N ASP A 250 -14.98 -38.53 -31.58
CA ASP A 250 -14.00 -38.25 -32.63
C ASP A 250 -14.68 -37.74 -33.91
N THR A 251 -14.24 -36.59 -34.43
CA THR A 251 -14.37 -36.27 -35.86
C THR A 251 -13.21 -35.37 -36.28
N GLU A 252 -12.15 -36.02 -36.75
CA GLU A 252 -10.90 -35.41 -37.21
C GLU A 252 -10.98 -35.25 -38.74
N SER A 253 -10.82 -34.03 -39.25
CA SER A 253 -10.61 -33.76 -40.68
C SER A 253 -9.33 -32.97 -40.86
N GLU A 254 -8.29 -33.65 -41.32
CA GLU A 254 -7.00 -33.06 -41.71
C GLU A 254 -7.16 -32.24 -43.00
N GLN A 255 -6.74 -30.98 -42.97
CA GLN A 255 -6.46 -30.17 -44.15
C GLN A 255 -4.95 -29.86 -44.19
N GLU A 256 -4.29 -30.25 -45.28
CA GLU A 256 -2.89 -29.92 -45.54
C GLU A 256 -2.69 -28.41 -45.78
N PRO A 257 -1.63 -27.78 -45.22
CA PRO A 257 -1.37 -26.36 -45.42
C PRO A 257 -0.69 -26.10 -46.77
N SER A 258 -1.29 -25.17 -47.53
CA SER A 258 -0.76 -24.67 -48.80
C SER A 258 0.56 -23.91 -48.61
N GLN A 259 1.46 -24.07 -49.58
CA GLN A 259 2.76 -23.39 -49.66
C GLN A 259 2.61 -21.87 -49.80
N GLN A 260 2.65 -21.16 -48.68
CA GLN A 260 2.82 -19.71 -48.60
C GLN A 260 4.28 -19.35 -48.96
N SER A 261 4.47 -18.30 -49.76
CA SER A 261 5.75 -17.86 -50.34
C SER A 261 6.84 -17.48 -49.32
N ASN A 262 8.08 -17.88 -49.59
CA ASN A 262 9.28 -17.64 -48.74
C ASN A 262 9.59 -16.16 -48.39
N GLU A 263 8.97 -15.18 -49.05
CA GLU A 263 9.13 -13.75 -48.75
C GLU A 263 8.43 -13.36 -47.43
N ASP A 264 7.24 -13.90 -47.15
CA ASP A 264 6.49 -13.68 -45.89
C ASP A 264 7.29 -14.16 -44.65
N TYR A 265 8.20 -15.14 -44.84
CA TYR A 265 8.98 -15.73 -43.76
C TYR A 265 10.20 -14.87 -43.35
N GLN A 266 10.77 -14.07 -44.26
CA GLN A 266 11.89 -13.18 -43.92
C GLN A 266 11.40 -11.92 -43.20
N ASP A 267 10.29 -11.33 -43.64
CA ASP A 267 9.65 -10.19 -42.99
C ASP A 267 9.25 -10.53 -41.53
N SER A 268 8.84 -11.78 -41.29
CA SER A 268 8.56 -12.26 -39.93
C SER A 268 9.78 -12.25 -39.01
N LYS A 269 11.01 -12.46 -39.51
CA LYS A 269 12.22 -12.51 -38.66
C LYS A 269 12.67 -11.12 -38.21
N GLU A 270 12.54 -10.11 -39.07
CA GLU A 270 12.86 -8.74 -38.70
C GLU A 270 11.87 -8.20 -37.67
N CYS A 271 10.56 -8.44 -37.83
CA CYS A 271 9.57 -8.07 -36.81
C CYS A 271 9.80 -8.79 -35.46
N ILE A 272 10.16 -10.07 -35.45
CA ILE A 272 10.49 -10.80 -34.21
C ILE A 272 11.71 -10.18 -33.50
N ASN A 273 12.73 -9.79 -34.26
CA ASN A 273 13.92 -9.14 -33.71
C ASN A 273 13.59 -7.76 -33.12
N LEU A 274 12.81 -6.94 -33.84
CA LEU A 274 12.35 -5.63 -33.35
C LEU A 274 11.52 -5.77 -32.06
N LYS A 275 10.63 -6.78 -31.98
CA LYS A 275 9.87 -7.08 -30.76
C LYS A 275 10.73 -7.46 -29.58
N SER A 276 11.69 -8.36 -29.78
CA SER A 276 12.64 -8.72 -28.74
C SER A 276 13.42 -7.50 -28.21
N LYS A 277 13.86 -6.61 -29.12
CA LYS A 277 14.54 -5.36 -28.75
C LYS A 277 13.63 -4.40 -27.98
N TYR A 278 12.39 -4.22 -28.43
CA TYR A 278 11.40 -3.39 -27.76
C TYR A 278 11.08 -3.91 -26.36
N ASP A 279 10.80 -5.20 -26.21
CA ASP A 279 10.50 -5.82 -24.92
C ASP A 279 11.67 -5.65 -23.94
N SER A 280 12.91 -5.78 -24.43
CA SER A 280 14.11 -5.53 -23.65
C SER A 280 14.24 -4.06 -23.23
N ALA A 281 14.04 -3.11 -24.16
CA ALA A 281 14.09 -1.68 -23.85
C ALA A 281 12.99 -1.27 -22.86
N HIS A 282 11.76 -1.72 -23.09
CA HIS A 282 10.62 -1.46 -22.22
C HIS A 282 10.81 -2.02 -20.80
N LYS A 283 11.46 -3.18 -20.67
CA LYS A 283 11.84 -3.74 -19.35
C LYS A 283 12.82 -2.84 -18.60
N GLU A 284 13.83 -2.30 -19.27
CA GLU A 284 14.78 -1.36 -18.65
C GLU A 284 14.11 -0.01 -18.32
N VAL A 285 13.23 0.52 -19.18
CA VAL A 285 12.40 1.70 -18.88
C VAL A 285 11.65 1.52 -17.57
N LYS A 286 10.97 0.38 -17.37
CA LYS A 286 10.25 0.07 -16.12
C LYS A 286 11.15 0.03 -14.90
N LYS A 287 12.36 -0.54 -15.03
CA LYS A 287 13.34 -0.65 -13.95
C LYS A 287 13.87 0.71 -13.51
N TYR A 288 14.33 1.54 -14.44
CA TYR A 288 14.86 2.88 -14.12
C TYR A 288 13.78 3.85 -13.67
N LYS A 289 12.57 3.78 -14.27
CA LYS A 289 11.41 4.55 -13.79
C LYS A 289 11.10 4.23 -12.33
N LYS A 290 11.11 2.95 -11.93
CA LYS A 290 10.89 2.55 -10.54
C LYS A 290 11.99 3.09 -9.62
N ALA A 291 13.26 2.92 -9.99
CA ALA A 291 14.40 3.39 -9.18
C ALA A 291 14.35 4.91 -8.94
N TYR A 292 14.02 5.69 -9.97
CA TYR A 292 13.81 7.13 -9.87
C TYR A 292 12.71 7.50 -8.86
N TYR A 293 11.53 6.89 -8.95
CA TYR A 293 10.42 7.19 -8.04
C TYR A 293 10.70 6.74 -6.60
N ASP A 294 11.30 5.56 -6.39
CA ASP A 294 11.67 5.10 -5.06
C ASP A 294 12.61 6.11 -4.36
N LYS A 295 13.64 6.62 -5.06
CA LYS A 295 14.54 7.66 -4.54
C LYS A 295 13.81 8.96 -4.22
N ARG A 296 12.85 9.36 -5.05
CA ARG A 296 12.04 10.57 -4.82
C ARG A 296 11.16 10.46 -3.59
N ASP A 297 10.58 9.29 -3.35
CA ASP A 297 9.78 9.02 -2.15
C ASP A 297 10.68 9.04 -0.89
N ASP A 298 11.90 8.49 -0.96
CA ASP A 298 12.88 8.59 0.12
C ASP A 298 13.29 10.05 0.41
N MET A 299 13.52 10.87 -0.62
CA MET A 299 13.78 12.30 -0.44
C MET A 299 12.61 13.02 0.25
N THR A 300 11.38 12.69 -0.13
CA THR A 300 10.17 13.26 0.48
C THR A 300 10.11 12.94 1.97
N ARG A 301 10.31 11.67 2.34
CA ARG A 301 10.34 11.24 3.74
C ARG A 301 11.44 11.92 4.56
N LEU A 302 12.64 12.05 3.99
CA LEU A 302 13.76 12.76 4.65
C LEU A 302 13.45 14.24 4.86
N GLY A 303 12.75 14.86 3.90
CA GLY A 303 12.26 16.23 4.00
C GLY A 303 11.25 16.39 5.15
N GLU A 304 10.25 15.51 5.24
CA GLU A 304 9.27 15.52 6.34
C GLU A 304 9.93 15.33 7.72
N GLU A 305 10.92 14.44 7.82
CA GLU A 305 11.71 14.26 9.06
C GLU A 305 12.50 15.52 9.43
N ALA A 306 13.07 16.22 8.43
CA ALA A 306 13.79 17.47 8.64
C ALA A 306 12.86 18.61 9.06
N ASP A 307 11.70 18.75 8.42
CA ASP A 307 10.66 19.74 8.75
C ASP A 307 10.16 19.56 10.18
N LYS A 308 9.96 18.30 10.60
CA LYS A 308 9.56 17.99 11.97
C LYS A 308 10.65 18.39 12.98
N ALA A 309 11.91 18.07 12.71
CA ALA A 309 13.03 18.47 13.55
C ALA A 309 13.18 20.01 13.60
N GLU A 310 12.97 20.70 12.48
CA GLU A 310 12.94 22.16 12.42
C GLU A 310 11.83 22.72 13.31
N GLN A 311 10.63 22.16 13.25
CA GLN A 311 9.50 22.59 14.08
C GLN A 311 9.78 22.37 15.58
N GLU A 312 10.39 21.25 15.97
CA GLU A 312 10.78 20.98 17.37
C GLU A 312 11.83 22.00 17.86
N ILE A 313 12.86 22.29 17.06
CA ILE A 313 13.83 23.36 17.37
C ILE A 313 13.12 24.71 17.51
N ARG A 314 12.22 25.02 16.57
CA ARG A 314 11.49 26.28 16.53
C ARG A 314 10.67 26.47 17.80
N ASP A 315 9.96 25.44 18.25
CA ASP A 315 9.16 25.47 19.48
C ASP A 315 10.05 25.68 20.73
N ILE A 316 11.16 24.94 20.85
CA ILE A 316 12.11 25.11 21.96
C ILE A 316 12.69 26.53 21.97
N VAL A 317 13.07 27.04 20.80
CA VAL A 317 13.69 28.36 20.70
C VAL A 317 12.66 29.47 20.93
N TYR A 318 11.40 29.34 20.49
CA TYR A 318 10.35 30.31 20.82
C TYR A 318 10.09 30.39 22.33
N ASP A 319 10.14 29.26 23.03
CA ASP A 319 9.98 29.22 24.49
C ASP A 319 11.16 29.87 25.23
N VAL A 320 12.39 29.73 24.70
CA VAL A 320 13.62 30.22 25.34
C VAL A 320 13.97 31.65 24.96
N ALA A 321 13.74 32.03 23.71
CA ALA A 321 14.16 33.29 23.10
C ALA A 321 12.96 34.00 22.48
N LYS A 322 12.20 34.72 23.31
CA LYS A 322 11.09 35.60 22.87
C LYS A 322 11.49 36.71 21.88
N ASP A 323 12.76 36.85 21.54
CA ASP A 323 13.29 37.92 20.68
C ASP A 323 13.89 37.39 19.37
N LEU A 324 13.76 38.25 18.33
CA LEU A 324 14.06 38.17 16.88
C LEU A 324 15.37 37.50 16.38
N THR A 325 16.09 36.75 17.19
CA THR A 325 17.41 36.19 16.88
C THR A 325 17.40 34.79 16.24
N LEU A 326 16.21 34.25 15.95
CA LEU A 326 15.99 32.94 15.32
C LEU A 326 16.53 32.86 13.88
N ILE A 327 16.40 33.94 13.11
CA ILE A 327 16.79 33.98 11.69
C ILE A 327 18.29 33.70 11.53
N SER A 328 19.13 34.33 12.36
CA SER A 328 20.58 34.16 12.29
C SER A 328 21.05 32.76 12.68
N PHE A 329 20.27 32.01 13.46
CA PHE A 329 20.61 30.64 13.84
C PHE A 329 20.31 29.68 12.68
N PHE A 330 19.16 29.82 12.03
CA PHE A 330 18.82 29.01 10.85
C PHE A 330 19.77 29.29 9.68
N GLU A 331 20.12 30.55 9.42
CA GLU A 331 21.13 30.91 8.40
C GLU A 331 22.51 30.25 8.67
N LEU A 332 22.88 30.05 9.94
CA LEU A 332 24.12 29.38 10.34
C LEU A 332 24.06 27.86 10.12
N ILE A 333 22.90 27.24 10.33
CA ILE A 333 22.71 25.81 10.04
C ILE A 333 22.71 25.58 8.53
N THR A 334 21.95 26.37 7.77
CA THR A 334 21.81 26.17 6.32
C THR A 334 23.07 26.52 5.54
N SER A 335 23.95 27.37 6.08
CA SER A 335 25.28 27.64 5.51
C SER A 335 26.31 26.54 5.80
N GLY A 336 25.91 25.44 6.46
CA GLY A 336 26.77 24.28 6.74
C GLY A 336 27.75 24.50 7.90
N SER A 337 27.65 25.62 8.63
CA SER A 337 28.52 25.91 9.76
C SER A 337 27.90 25.45 11.09
N VAL A 338 27.67 24.14 11.22
CA VAL A 338 27.13 23.52 12.44
C VAL A 338 27.95 23.95 13.66
N GLU A 339 29.28 24.05 13.54
CA GLU A 339 30.14 24.51 14.64
C GLU A 339 29.86 25.96 15.05
N GLN A 340 29.61 26.87 14.11
CA GLN A 340 29.26 28.26 14.41
C GLN A 340 27.85 28.37 15.00
N ALA A 341 26.88 27.62 14.47
CA ALA A 341 25.53 27.51 15.03
C ALA A 341 25.58 27.02 16.50
N MET A 342 26.39 26.00 16.76
CA MET A 342 26.56 25.41 18.08
C MET A 342 27.30 26.35 19.05
N ASN A 343 28.33 27.06 18.58
CA ASN A 343 29.00 28.09 19.38
C ASN A 343 28.09 29.30 19.66
N TRP A 344 27.18 29.62 18.75
CA TRP A 344 26.16 30.66 18.93
C TRP A 344 25.17 30.26 20.03
N LEU A 345 24.65 29.01 20.00
CA LEU A 345 23.72 28.48 20.99
C LEU A 345 24.33 28.45 22.39
N LYS A 346 25.55 27.92 22.53
CA LYS A 346 26.28 27.82 23.82
C LYS A 346 26.39 29.15 24.55
N LYS A 347 26.49 30.27 23.81
CA LYS A 347 26.61 31.61 24.39
C LYS A 347 25.27 32.18 24.88
N ARG A 348 24.13 31.66 24.41
CA ARG A 348 22.80 32.26 24.61
C ARG A 348 21.85 31.40 25.43
N ILE A 349 21.92 30.07 25.32
CA ILE A 349 21.04 29.16 26.06
C ILE A 349 21.72 28.72 27.36
N LYS A 350 21.18 29.16 28.51
CA LYS A 350 21.73 28.84 29.84
C LYS A 350 21.28 27.49 30.40
N ARG A 351 20.28 26.85 29.78
CA ARG A 351 19.74 25.55 30.23
C ARG A 351 20.43 24.41 29.48
N PRO A 352 21.16 23.52 30.19
CA PRO A 352 21.96 22.48 29.55
C PRO A 352 21.14 21.34 28.92
N LEU A 353 19.88 21.11 29.35
CA LEU A 353 19.00 20.08 28.77
C LEU A 353 18.48 20.49 27.39
N ASP A 354 18.06 21.74 27.22
CA ASP A 354 17.51 22.25 25.95
C ASP A 354 18.59 22.26 24.84
N TRP A 355 19.87 22.41 25.22
CA TRP A 355 21.00 22.33 24.30
C TRP A 355 21.17 20.96 23.64
N ILE A 356 20.95 19.87 24.39
CA ILE A 356 21.20 18.52 23.86
C ILE A 356 20.16 18.19 22.80
N THR A 357 18.90 18.52 23.04
CA THR A 357 17.81 18.30 22.09
C THR A 357 18.03 19.11 20.81
N ILE A 358 18.29 20.42 20.93
CA ILE A 358 18.56 21.28 19.76
C ILE A 358 19.76 20.77 18.96
N ALA A 359 20.81 20.30 19.63
CA ALA A 359 21.99 19.73 18.98
C ALA A 359 21.69 18.43 18.21
N GLN A 360 20.85 17.56 18.78
CA GLN A 360 20.43 16.32 18.16
C GLN A 360 19.57 16.60 16.93
N ASP A 361 18.60 17.50 17.05
CA ASP A 361 17.67 17.84 15.98
C ASP A 361 18.40 18.56 14.83
N ALA A 362 19.31 19.49 15.15
CA ALA A 362 20.14 20.15 14.14
C ALA A 362 21.04 19.16 13.38
N TRP A 363 21.52 18.11 14.07
CA TRP A 363 22.29 17.04 13.44
C TRP A 363 21.42 16.16 12.53
N ILE A 364 20.16 15.89 12.92
CA ILE A 364 19.18 15.19 12.07
C ILE A 364 18.94 15.99 10.79
N ILE A 365 18.64 17.29 10.90
CA ILE A 365 18.41 18.18 9.74
C ILE A 365 19.61 18.14 8.81
N TYR A 366 20.82 18.37 9.34
CA TYR A 366 22.04 18.38 8.53
C TYR A 366 22.27 17.07 7.76
N ASN A 367 22.13 15.91 8.43
CA ASN A 367 22.34 14.63 7.76
C ASN A 367 21.26 14.34 6.73
N ASN A 368 20.00 14.68 7.02
CA ASN A 368 18.90 14.49 6.08
C ASN A 368 19.09 15.36 4.85
N MET A 369 19.47 16.63 5.00
CA MET A 369 19.80 17.51 3.86
C MET A 369 20.95 16.96 3.01
N LYS A 370 22.03 16.49 3.65
CA LYS A 370 23.15 15.87 2.92
C LYS A 370 22.72 14.60 2.17
N LYS A 371 21.87 13.78 2.79
CA LYS A 371 21.35 12.56 2.16
C LYS A 371 20.41 12.88 0.99
N ILE A 372 19.61 13.95 1.09
CA ILE A 372 18.79 14.45 -0.01
C ILE A 372 19.69 14.88 -1.18
N GLU A 373 20.76 15.64 -0.94
CA GLU A 373 21.71 16.05 -2.00
C GLU A 373 22.36 14.84 -2.72
N GLU A 374 22.75 13.81 -1.96
CA GLU A 374 23.24 12.54 -2.53
C GLU A 374 22.16 11.87 -3.39
N LEU A 375 20.92 11.77 -2.90
CA LEU A 375 19.80 11.16 -3.61
C LEU A 375 19.38 11.96 -4.84
N GLU A 376 19.46 13.29 -4.82
CA GLU A 376 19.19 14.14 -6.00
C GLU A 376 20.19 13.85 -7.11
N THR A 377 21.47 13.69 -6.75
CA THR A 377 22.53 13.33 -7.70
C THR A 377 22.27 11.94 -8.28
N GLU A 378 22.03 10.94 -7.43
CA GLU A 378 21.73 9.57 -7.86
C GLU A 378 20.41 9.45 -8.65
N SER A 379 19.41 10.29 -8.34
CA SER A 379 18.12 10.33 -9.02
C SER A 379 18.25 10.95 -10.40
N LYS A 380 19.18 11.91 -10.57
CA LYS A 380 19.48 12.49 -11.88
C LYS A 380 20.12 11.47 -12.81
N ASP A 381 21.06 10.68 -12.31
CA ASP A 381 21.69 9.61 -13.09
C ASP A 381 20.65 8.57 -13.55
N ASP A 382 19.73 8.17 -12.66
CA ASP A 382 18.63 7.25 -13.01
C ASP A 382 17.65 7.86 -14.02
N TYR A 383 17.38 9.16 -13.91
CA TYR A 383 16.51 9.88 -14.86
C TYR A 383 17.14 9.95 -16.25
N ASP A 384 18.45 10.26 -16.32
CA ASP A 384 19.19 10.34 -17.58
C ASP A 384 19.28 8.96 -18.26
N GLU A 385 19.49 7.88 -17.49
CA GLU A 385 19.41 6.50 -18.01
C GLU A 385 17.99 6.12 -18.44
N TRP A 386 16.97 6.48 -17.65
CA TRP A 386 15.57 6.27 -18.03
C TRP A 386 15.25 6.94 -19.37
N GLN A 387 15.66 8.20 -19.57
CA GLN A 387 15.44 8.94 -20.83
C GLN A 387 16.11 8.25 -22.01
N LYS A 388 17.36 7.78 -21.89
CA LYS A 388 18.04 7.03 -22.97
C LYS A 388 17.26 5.79 -23.39
N TRP A 389 16.69 5.06 -22.44
CA TRP A 389 15.89 3.87 -22.74
C TRP A 389 14.52 4.19 -23.34
N VAL A 390 13.92 5.31 -22.96
CA VAL A 390 12.70 5.83 -23.60
C VAL A 390 12.99 6.20 -25.06
N GLU A 391 14.04 6.98 -25.32
CA GLU A 391 14.46 7.34 -26.68
C GLU A 391 14.76 6.09 -27.53
N ALA A 392 15.47 5.10 -26.96
CA ALA A 392 15.77 3.85 -27.66
C ALA A 392 14.49 3.05 -27.98
N ARG A 393 13.54 2.98 -27.04
CA ARG A 393 12.25 2.33 -27.23
C ARG A 393 11.45 3.02 -28.34
N ASP A 394 11.36 4.34 -28.29
CA ASP A 394 10.58 5.14 -29.23
C ASP A 394 11.19 5.05 -30.64
N ALA A 395 12.52 5.08 -30.77
CA ALA A 395 13.20 4.85 -32.04
C ALA A 395 12.92 3.45 -32.63
N ILE A 396 12.74 2.42 -31.78
CA ILE A 396 12.33 1.09 -32.23
C ILE A 396 10.88 1.09 -32.71
N GLN A 397 9.98 1.82 -32.04
CA GLN A 397 8.59 1.99 -32.47
C GLN A 397 8.50 2.73 -33.81
N ASP A 398 9.23 3.83 -33.95
CA ASP A 398 9.29 4.60 -35.20
C ASP A 398 9.80 3.72 -36.35
N LYS A 399 10.89 2.97 -36.14
CA LYS A 399 11.37 2.03 -37.16
C LYS A 399 10.32 0.96 -37.49
N ALA A 400 9.64 0.40 -36.49
CA ALA A 400 8.58 -0.59 -36.73
C ALA A 400 7.36 -0.02 -37.47
N ALA A 401 7.13 1.29 -37.38
CA ALA A 401 6.05 1.98 -38.10
C ALA A 401 6.40 2.25 -39.59
N GLU A 402 7.68 2.32 -39.93
CA GLU A 402 8.17 2.51 -41.31
C GLU A 402 8.15 1.22 -42.15
N GLU A 403 8.14 0.04 -41.51
CA GLU A 403 8.09 -1.27 -42.19
C GLU A 403 6.70 -1.54 -42.82
N PRO A 404 6.62 -2.22 -43.98
CA PRO A 404 5.36 -2.60 -44.62
C PRO A 404 4.49 -3.48 -43.69
N TYR A 405 3.19 -3.61 -44.02
CA TYR A 405 2.05 -4.12 -43.23
C TYR A 405 2.24 -5.34 -42.27
N SER A 406 3.35 -6.08 -42.31
CA SER A 406 3.63 -7.29 -41.52
C SER A 406 3.89 -7.04 -40.03
N CYS A 407 4.47 -5.90 -39.62
CA CYS A 407 4.69 -5.63 -38.17
C CYS A 407 3.42 -5.10 -37.45
N LYS A 408 2.41 -4.60 -38.17
CA LYS A 408 1.13 -4.12 -37.58
C LYS A 408 0.30 -5.23 -36.92
N ILE A 409 0.49 -6.48 -37.33
CA ILE A 409 -0.29 -7.64 -36.83
C ILE A 409 0.09 -8.02 -35.39
N TYR A 410 1.22 -7.51 -34.87
CA TYR A 410 1.71 -7.87 -33.53
C TYR A 410 1.34 -6.89 -32.41
N GLY A 411 0.38 -5.98 -32.62
CA GLY A 411 -0.25 -5.21 -31.53
C GLY A 411 0.60 -4.07 -30.94
N TRP A 412 1.45 -3.44 -31.74
CA TRP A 412 2.35 -2.36 -31.28
C TRP A 412 1.70 -0.98 -31.09
N TYR A 413 0.40 -0.85 -31.36
CA TYR A 413 -0.33 0.42 -31.31
C TYR A 413 -1.49 0.36 -30.31
N GLU A 414 -1.23 0.13 -29.03
CA GLU A 414 -2.21 0.38 -27.97
C GLU A 414 -1.54 1.03 -26.74
N GLY A 415 -1.63 2.36 -26.69
CA GLY A 415 -1.66 3.28 -25.54
C GLY A 415 -0.74 3.03 -24.33
N ASP A 416 0.33 3.83 -24.23
CA ASP A 416 0.98 4.19 -22.96
C ASP A 416 0.18 5.26 -22.20
#